data_AF-A0A2E2ALH9-F1
#
_entry.id   AF-A0A2E2ALH9-F1
#
_cell.length_a   1.000
_cell.length_b   1.000
_cell.length_c   1.000
_cell.angle_alpha   90.00
_cell.angle_beta   90.00
_cell.angle_gamma   90.00
#
_symmetry.space_group_name_H-M   'P 1'
#
loop_
_entity.id
_entity.type
_entity.pdbx_description
1 polymer ?
#
loop_
_entity_poly.entity_id
_entity_poly.type
_entity_poly.pdbx_seq_one_letter_code
_entity_poly.pdbx_strand_id
1 'polypeptide(L)' 'LKTFINNGETGYLVPWRCPEPFVQRREMLLANPLLREAMGRAARAKALQMGWGHAADRMLGFYSSLLRDTLESAAGD' A
#
# COMPACT_ATOMS: atom_id res chain seq x y z
N LEU A 1 12.01 -3.70 1.90
CA LEU A 1 11.40 -3.73 0.55
C LEU A 1 10.22 -2.75 0.55
N LYS A 2 10.18 -1.75 -0.35
CA LYS A 2 8.98 -0.91 -0.49
C LYS A 2 7.90 -1.76 -1.13
N THR A 3 6.83 -2.05 -0.39
CA THR A 3 5.80 -3.01 -0.79
C THR A 3 4.42 -2.49 -0.45
N PHE A 4 3.43 -2.88 -1.24
CA PHE A 4 2.02 -2.58 -1.01
C PHE A 4 1.36 -3.53 -0.01
N ILE A 5 2.07 -4.57 0.46
CA ILE A 5 1.56 -5.55 1.43
C ILE A 5 2.01 -5.19 2.84
N ASN A 6 1.06 -5.09 3.77
CA ASN A 6 1.36 -5.14 5.20
C ASN A 6 1.45 -6.62 5.60
N ASN A 7 2.67 -7.09 5.85
CA ASN A 7 2.92 -8.49 6.15
C ASN A 7 2.14 -8.96 7.39
N GLY A 8 1.37 -10.04 7.25
CA GLY A 8 0.54 -10.59 8.31
C GLY A 8 -0.86 -9.95 8.43
N GLU A 9 -1.13 -8.86 7.73
CA GLU A 9 -2.40 -8.13 7.82
C GLU A 9 -3.15 -8.12 6.48
N THR A 10 -2.49 -7.67 5.41
CA THR A 10 -3.09 -7.64 4.05
C THR A 10 -2.56 -8.76 3.16
N GLY A 11 -1.82 -9.71 3.74
CA GLY A 11 -1.16 -10.82 3.05
C GLY A 11 0.19 -11.16 3.68
N TYR A 12 0.86 -12.18 3.15
CA TYR A 12 2.19 -12.59 3.61
C TYR A 12 3.26 -12.28 2.58
N LEU A 13 4.38 -11.75 3.06
CA LEU A 13 5.62 -11.66 2.30
C LEU A 13 6.44 -12.91 2.57
N VAL A 14 6.72 -13.68 1.52
CA VAL A 14 7.48 -14.91 1.59
C VAL A 14 8.93 -14.61 1.21
N PRO A 15 9.94 -15.12 1.95
CA PRO A 15 11.33 -15.01 1.58
C PRO A 15 11.60 -15.51 0.16
N TRP A 16 12.50 -14.81 -0.54
CA TRP A 16 12.80 -15.10 -1.93
C TRP A 16 13.38 -16.50 -2.10
N ARG A 17 12.85 -17.27 -3.07
CA ARG A 17 13.32 -18.63 -3.44
C ARG A 17 13.31 -19.64 -2.28
N CYS A 18 12.40 -19.49 -1.32
CA CYS A 18 12.18 -20.48 -0.27
C CYS A 18 10.81 -21.18 -0.47
N PRO A 19 10.78 -22.42 -0.98
CA PRO A 19 9.52 -23.13 -1.22
C PRO A 19 8.79 -23.52 0.09
N GLU A 20 9.52 -23.86 1.16
CA GLU A 20 8.91 -24.31 2.42
C GLU A 20 8.05 -23.22 3.08
N PRO A 21 8.53 -21.97 3.25
CA PRO A 21 7.70 -20.88 3.77
C PRO A 21 6.52 -20.54 2.84
N PHE A 22 6.66 -20.73 1.52
CA PHE A 22 5.56 -20.51 0.58
C PHE A 22 4.42 -21.51 0.81
N VAL A 23 4.75 -22.80 0.88
CA VAL A 23 3.78 -23.87 1.14
C VAL A 23 3.10 -23.65 2.49
N GLN A 24 3.87 -23.38 3.54
CA GLN A 24 3.34 -23.17 4.88
C GLN A 24 2.33 -22.00 4.93
N ARG A 25 2.64 -20.85 4.31
CA ARG A 25 1.71 -19.71 4.29
C ARG A 25 0.45 -19.99 3.47
N ARG A 26 0.59 -20.74 2.37
CA ARG A 26 -0.55 -21.14 1.54
C ARG A 26 -1.47 -22.09 2.31
N GLU A 27 -0.92 -23.12 2.95
CA GLU A 27 -1.69 -24.07 3.77
C GLU A 27 -2.40 -23.37 4.92
N MET A 28 -1.72 -22.46 5.62
CA MET A 28 -2.33 -21.66 6.68
C MET A 28 -3.58 -20.89 6.20
N LEU A 29 -3.52 -20.26 5.02
CA LEU A 29 -4.66 -19.52 4.45
C LEU A 29 -5.78 -20.43 3.92
N LEU A 30 -5.44 -21.61 3.43
CA LEU A 30 -6.42 -22.60 2.96
C LEU A 30 -7.15 -23.23 4.14
N ALA A 31 -6.42 -23.59 5.21
CA ALA A 31 -6.95 -24.20 6.41
C ALA A 31 -7.74 -23.23 7.32
N ASN A 32 -7.52 -21.92 7.20
CA ASN A 32 -8.18 -20.91 8.06
C ASN A 32 -9.01 -19.91 7.23
N PRO A 33 -10.27 -20.22 6.89
CA PRO A 33 -11.15 -19.34 6.12
C PRO A 33 -11.35 -17.95 6.76
N LEU A 34 -11.52 -17.89 8.08
CA LEU A 34 -11.71 -16.62 8.80
C LEU A 34 -10.50 -15.69 8.66
N LEU A 35 -9.29 -16.24 8.77
CA LEU A 35 -8.04 -15.49 8.55
C LEU A 35 -7.98 -14.98 7.11
N ARG A 36 -8.24 -15.85 6.13
CA ARG A 36 -8.22 -15.51 4.71
C ARG A 36 -9.21 -14.38 4.38
N GLU A 37 -10.42 -14.44 4.93
CA GLU A 37 -11.42 -13.39 4.76
C GLU A 37 -11.03 -12.08 5.44
N ALA A 38 -10.53 -12.15 6.67
CA ALA A 38 -10.07 -10.96 7.39
C ALA A 38 -8.94 -10.26 6.64
N MET A 39 -7.94 -11.01 6.18
CA MET A 39 -6.87 -10.49 5.34
C MET A 39 -7.39 -9.92 4.02
N GLY A 40 -8.34 -10.60 3.37
CA GLY A 40 -8.96 -10.11 2.13
C GLY A 40 -9.68 -8.77 2.32
N ARG A 41 -10.43 -8.60 3.41
CA ARG A 41 -11.08 -7.34 3.76
C ARG A 41 -10.07 -6.22 4.01
N ALA A 42 -9.03 -6.50 4.79
CA ALA A 42 -7.96 -5.53 5.06
C ALA A 42 -7.21 -5.13 3.77
N ALA A 43 -6.86 -6.11 2.94
CA ALA A 43 -6.21 -5.88 1.65
C ALA A 43 -7.07 -5.03 0.70
N ARG A 44 -8.37 -5.32 0.63
CA ARG A 44 -9.32 -4.52 -0.17
C ARG A 44 -9.40 -3.08 0.32
N ALA A 45 -9.55 -2.87 1.62
CA ALA A 45 -9.61 -1.54 2.21
C ALA A 45 -8.35 -0.72 1.87
N LYS A 46 -7.17 -1.35 1.97
CA LYS A 46 -5.89 -0.73 1.60
C LYS A 46 -5.82 -0.41 0.11
N ALA A 47 -6.21 -1.33 -0.76
CA ALA A 47 -6.16 -1.15 -2.21
C ALA A 47 -7.03 0.01 -2.69
N LEU A 48 -8.20 0.22 -2.07
CA LEU A 48 -9.09 1.33 -2.41
C LEU A 48 -8.47 2.72 -2.17
N GLN A 49 -7.50 2.82 -1.25
CA GLN A 49 -6.74 4.06 -1.00
C GLN A 49 -5.63 4.31 -2.02
N MET A 50 -5.36 3.35 -2.91
CA MET A 50 -4.31 3.42 -3.93
C MET A 50 -4.84 3.77 -5.32
N GLY A 51 -6.12 4.12 -5.43
CA GLY A 51 -6.74 4.52 -6.69
C GLY A 51 -6.15 5.81 -7.28
N TRP A 52 -6.32 5.98 -8.59
CA TRP A 52 -5.80 7.15 -9.32
C TRP A 52 -6.30 8.49 -8.77
N GLY A 53 -7.52 8.57 -8.24
CA GLY A 53 -8.01 9.80 -7.60
C GLY A 53 -7.12 10.24 -6.44
N HIS A 54 -6.85 9.33 -5.48
CA HIS A 54 -5.95 9.62 -4.36
C HIS A 54 -4.52 9.97 -4.81
N ALA A 55 -4.03 9.36 -5.89
CA ALA A 55 -2.73 9.68 -6.44
C ALA A 55 -2.70 11.08 -7.08
N ALA A 56 -3.73 11.43 -7.85
CA ALA A 56 -3.89 12.73 -8.48
C ALA A 56 -4.03 13.83 -7.43
N ASP A 57 -4.83 13.63 -6.37
CA ASP A 57 -5.00 14.60 -5.29
C ASP A 57 -3.67 14.89 -4.56
N ARG A 58 -2.88 13.84 -4.29
CA ARG A 58 -1.53 14.00 -3.70
C ARG A 58 -0.58 14.75 -4.62
N MET A 59 -0.61 14.44 -5.91
CA MET A 59 0.23 15.11 -6.90
C MET A 59 -0.15 16.58 -7.05
N LEU A 60 -1.45 16.87 -7.12
CA LEU A 60 -1.98 18.23 -7.18
C LEU A 60 -1.62 19.03 -5.94
N GLY A 61 -1.79 18.46 -4.75
CA GLY A 61 -1.40 19.09 -3.49
C GLY A 61 0.09 19.45 -3.46
N PHE A 62 0.94 18.54 -3.93
CA PHE A 62 2.39 18.77 -4.04
C PHE A 62 2.74 19.87 -5.04
N TYR A 63 2.18 19.85 -6.25
CA TYR A 63 2.44 20.92 -7.22
C TYR A 63 1.88 22.27 -6.77
N SER A 64 0.73 22.27 -6.10
CA SER A 64 0.14 23.50 -5.53
C SER A 64 1.03 24.10 -4.45
N SER A 65 1.68 23.29 -3.60
CA SER A 65 2.62 23.80 -2.60
C SER A 65 3.86 24.39 -3.26
N LEU A 66 4.46 23.70 -4.23
CA LEU A 66 5.63 24.21 -4.94
C LEU A 66 5.36 25.54 -5.65
N LEU A 67 4.20 25.67 -6.30
CA LEU A 67 3.80 26.92 -6.96
C LEU A 67 3.63 28.06 -5.95
N ARG A 68 3.03 27.79 -4.79
CA ARG A 68 2.88 28.77 -3.71
C ARG A 68 4.23 29.26 -3.21
N ASP A 69 5.11 28.32 -2.85
CA ASP A 69 6.45 28.64 -2.33
C ASP A 69 7.25 29.48 -3.34
N THR A 70 7.11 29.15 -4.63
CA THR A 70 7.78 29.89 -5.72
C THR A 70 7.25 31.31 -5.87
N LEU A 71 5.92 31.49 -5.82
CA LEU A 71 5.28 32.81 -5.94
C LEU A 71 5.57 33.70 -4.73
N GLU A 72 5.57 33.14 -3.52
CA GLU A 72 5.94 33.85 -2.29
C GLU A 72 7.41 34.30 -2.34
N SER A 73 8.31 33.45 -2.83
CA SER A 73 9.71 33.82 -3.04
C SER A 73 9.87 34.94 -4.09
N ALA A 74 9.10 34.89 -5.18
CA ALA A 74 9.16 35.90 -6.24
C ALA A 74 8.51 37.25 -5.87
N ALA A 75 7.65 37.28 -4.85
CA ALA A 75 6.99 38.51 -4.35
C ALA A 75 7.74 39.15 -3.16
N GLY A 76 8.76 38.49 -2.64
CA GLY A 76 9.60 38.94 -1.53
C GLY A 76 10.89 39.68 -1.95
N ASP A 77 11.13 39.82 -3.25
CA ASP A 77 12.16 40.68 -3.89
C ASP A 77 11.53 41.96 -4.47
#